data_AF-A0A1A0MT01-F1
#
_entry.id   AF-A0A1A0MT01-F1
#
_cell.length_a   1.000
_cell.length_b   1.000
_cell.length_c   1.000
_cell.angle_alpha   90.00
_cell.angle_beta   90.00
_cell.angle_gamma   90.00
#
_symmetry.space_group_name_H-M   'P 1'
#
loop_
_entity.id
_entity.type
_entity.pdbx_description
1 polymer ?
#
loop_
_entity_poly.entity_id
_entity_poly.type
_entity_poly.pdbx_seq_one_letter_code
_entity_poly.pdbx_strand_id
1 'polypeptide(L)'
;MKPLTIYATGRIVFGVAALVAPGTAGRMLAGDGGAAPDAKAFLRGMGGREIGIGLGLLAMIRTEGPIKPWLIAALLADTSDITGIAGAWRQMPPSKRLLGLGTAAAAAAVGAIVLATLPD
;
A
#
# COMPACT_ATOMS: atom_id res chain seq x y z
N MET A 1 14.65 14.11 -1.10
CA MET A 1 14.25 13.58 0.23
C MET A 1 12.80 13.86 0.60
N LYS A 2 12.30 15.12 0.56
CA LYS A 2 10.90 15.44 0.94
C LYS A 2 9.82 14.56 0.28
N PRO A 3 9.87 14.24 -1.03
CA PRO A 3 8.88 13.36 -1.65
C PRO A 3 8.87 11.94 -1.08
N LEU A 4 10.05 11.39 -0.78
CA LEU A 4 10.19 10.04 -0.23
C LEU A 4 9.68 9.97 1.22
N THR A 5 9.91 11.02 2.01
CA THR A 5 9.34 11.13 3.36
C THR A 5 7.81 11.18 3.32
N ILE A 6 7.23 11.92 2.37
CA ILE A 6 5.77 11.97 2.17
C ILE A 6 5.24 10.59 1.78
N TYR A 7 5.89 9.92 0.83
CA TYR A 7 5.54 8.57 0.41
C TYR A 7 5.57 7.58 1.59
N ALA A 8 6.67 7.54 2.34
CA ALA A 8 6.81 6.65 3.49
C ALA A 8 5.77 6.94 4.59
N THR A 9 5.50 8.22 4.86
CA THR A 9 4.47 8.64 5.82
C THR A 9 3.06 8.24 5.35
N GLY A 10 2.78 8.39 4.06
CA GLY A 10 1.51 7.98 3.46
C GLY A 10 1.24 6.48 3.64
N ARG A 11 2.26 5.64 3.44
CA ARG A 11 2.16 4.19 3.71
C ARG A 11 1.86 3.89 5.17
N ILE A 12 2.51 4.59 6.11
CA ILE A 12 2.24 4.44 7.54
C ILE A 12 0.79 4.84 7.86
N VAL A 13 0.33 6.00 7.38
CA VAL A 13 -1.03 6.48 7.64
C VAL A 13 -2.07 5.51 7.08
N PHE A 14 -1.89 5.05 5.83
CA PHE A 14 -2.76 4.05 5.23
C PHE A 14 -2.73 2.73 6.01
N GLY A 15 -1.55 2.26 6.39
CA GLY A 15 -1.36 1.03 7.14
C GLY A 15 -2.00 1.08 8.53
N VAL A 16 -1.88 2.20 9.24
CA VAL A 16 -2.56 2.43 10.53
C VAL A 16 -4.08 2.40 10.36
N ALA A 17 -4.62 3.05 9.32
CA ALA A 17 -6.05 3.01 9.05
C ALA A 17 -6.55 1.58 8.76
N ALA A 18 -5.80 0.81 7.96
CA ALA A 18 -6.10 -0.59 7.67
C ALA A 18 -5.98 -1.50 8.91
N LEU A 19 -5.02 -1.23 9.79
CA LEU A 19 -4.79 -2.01 11.01
C LEU A 19 -5.84 -1.73 12.10
N VAL A 20 -6.13 -0.46 12.35
CA VAL A 20 -7.01 -0.01 13.46
C VAL A 20 -8.48 -0.04 13.06
N ALA A 21 -8.80 0.36 11.83
CA ALA A 21 -10.17 0.50 11.34
C ALA A 21 -10.44 -0.36 10.07
N PRO A 22 -10.15 -1.67 10.07
CA PRO A 22 -10.19 -2.47 8.85
C PRO A 22 -11.58 -2.56 8.21
N GLY A 23 -12.65 -2.55 9.01
CA GLY A 23 -14.01 -2.57 8.45
C GLY A 23 -14.39 -1.28 7.71
N THR A 24 -13.82 -0.15 8.10
CA THR A 24 -14.02 1.13 7.41
C THR A 24 -13.15 1.21 6.17
N ALA A 25 -11.86 0.89 6.31
CA ALA A 25 -10.93 0.85 5.19
C ALA A 25 -11.37 -0.14 4.10
N GLY A 26 -11.75 -1.35 4.49
CA GLY A 26 -12.24 -2.38 3.57
C GLY A 26 -13.52 -1.96 2.84
N ARG A 27 -14.49 -1.35 3.53
CA ARG A 27 -15.70 -0.80 2.87
C ARG A 27 -15.39 0.31 1.88
N MET A 28 -14.47 1.19 2.23
CA MET A 28 -14.04 2.27 1.34
C MET A 28 -13.42 1.71 0.06
N LEU A 29 -12.52 0.73 0.18
CA LEU A 29 -11.74 0.17 -0.93
C LEU A 29 -12.49 -0.87 -1.77
N ALA A 30 -13.27 -1.75 -1.13
CA ALA A 30 -13.85 -2.94 -1.77
C ALA A 30 -15.38 -3.06 -1.63
N GLY A 31 -16.05 -2.13 -0.93
CA GLY A 31 -17.49 -2.20 -0.65
C GLY A 31 -17.81 -3.11 0.54
N ASP A 32 -19.09 -3.48 0.72
CA ASP A 32 -19.55 -4.15 1.95
C ASP A 32 -18.83 -5.47 2.25
N GLY A 33 -18.44 -6.23 1.22
CA GLY A 33 -17.63 -7.44 1.37
C GLY A 33 -16.27 -7.18 2.02
N GLY A 34 -15.70 -5.98 1.87
CA GLY A 34 -14.45 -5.59 2.52
C GLY A 34 -14.55 -5.45 4.05
N ALA A 35 -15.75 -5.49 4.63
CA ALA A 35 -15.96 -5.54 6.07
C ALA A 35 -16.23 -6.95 6.62
N ALA A 36 -16.14 -8.00 5.79
CA ALA A 36 -16.25 -9.38 6.26
C ALA A 36 -15.14 -9.72 7.28
N PRO A 37 -15.37 -10.65 8.24
CA PRO A 37 -14.41 -10.96 9.29
C PRO A 37 -13.03 -11.42 8.79
N ASP A 38 -13.01 -12.26 7.75
CA ASP A 38 -11.82 -12.74 7.05
C ASP A 38 -11.11 -11.60 6.32
N ALA A 39 -11.84 -10.78 5.57
CA ALA A 39 -11.29 -9.59 4.90
C ALA A 39 -10.62 -8.65 5.92
N LYS A 40 -11.24 -8.42 7.08
CA LYS A 40 -10.65 -7.61 8.16
C LYS A 40 -9.37 -8.21 8.74
N ALA A 41 -9.25 -9.53 8.82
CA ALA A 41 -8.02 -10.18 9.30
C ALA A 41 -6.87 -9.96 8.30
N PHE A 42 -7.11 -10.19 7.01
CA PHE A 42 -6.11 -9.93 5.96
C PHE A 42 -5.75 -8.45 5.84
N LEU A 43 -6.73 -7.55 5.98
CA LEU A 43 -6.50 -6.11 5.91
C LEU A 43 -5.63 -5.58 7.07
N ARG A 44 -5.69 -6.22 8.25
CA ARG A 44 -4.73 -5.92 9.34
C ARG A 44 -3.32 -6.37 9.00
N GLY A 45 -3.17 -7.54 8.36
CA GLY A 45 -1.87 -8.00 7.86
C GLY A 45 -1.29 -7.04 6.82
N MET A 46 -2.11 -6.60 5.87
CA MET A 46 -1.76 -5.54 4.93
C MET A 46 -1.35 -4.25 5.66
N GLY A 47 -2.13 -3.81 6.65
CA GLY A 47 -1.82 -2.62 7.44
C GLY A 47 -0.46 -2.71 8.14
N GLY A 48 -0.14 -3.85 8.76
CA GLY A 48 1.17 -4.11 9.36
C GLY A 48 2.31 -4.05 8.34
N ARG A 49 2.13 -4.63 7.15
CA ARG A 49 3.09 -4.57 6.04
C ARG A 49 3.40 -3.11 5.65
N GLU A 50 2.37 -2.30 5.45
CA GLU A 50 2.50 -0.90 5.04
C GLU A 50 3.21 -0.04 6.10
N ILE A 51 2.89 -0.26 7.37
CA ILE A 51 3.60 0.38 8.48
C ILE A 51 5.08 -0.01 8.48
N GLY A 52 5.38 -1.31 8.36
CA GLY A 52 6.76 -1.81 8.35
C GLY A 52 7.60 -1.21 7.22
N ILE A 53 7.07 -1.19 6.00
CA ILE A 53 7.75 -0.62 4.82
C ILE A 53 7.99 0.88 5.02
N GLY A 54 6.97 1.63 5.47
CA GLY A 54 7.10 3.06 5.69
C GLY A 54 8.10 3.41 6.81
N LEU A 55 8.09 2.67 7.92
CA LEU A 55 9.08 2.85 8.99
C LEU A 55 10.50 2.53 8.53
N GLY A 56 10.67 1.46 7.76
CA GLY A 56 11.97 1.10 7.18
C GLY A 56 12.52 2.17 6.24
N LEU A 57 11.67 2.74 5.38
CA LEU A 57 12.03 3.88 4.54
C LEU A 57 12.43 5.09 5.37
N LEU A 58 11.61 5.49 6.36
CA LEU A 58 11.92 6.64 7.23
C LEU A 58 13.23 6.44 8.00
N ALA A 59 13.50 5.24 8.48
CA ALA A 59 14.75 4.91 9.16
C ALA A 59 15.95 5.12 8.23
N MET A 60 15.92 4.58 7.01
CA MET A 60 17.00 4.72 6.04
C MET A 60 17.16 6.17 5.55
N ILE A 61 16.07 6.92 5.38
CA ILE A 61 16.13 8.35 5.04
C ILE A 61 16.84 9.12 6.15
N ARG A 62 16.55 8.82 7.42
CA ARG A 62 17.12 9.52 8.57
C ARG A 62 18.60 9.20 8.77
N THR A 63 19.02 7.97 8.46
CA THR A 63 20.42 7.52 8.62
C THR A 63 21.23 7.64 7.34
N GLU A 64 20.67 8.22 6.27
CA GLU A 64 21.27 8.24 4.93
C GLU A 64 21.70 6.83 4.44
N GLY A 65 20.92 5.82 4.81
CA GLY A 65 21.14 4.42 4.50
C GLY A 65 20.48 3.95 3.19
N PRO A 66 20.68 2.67 2.82
CA PRO A 66 20.16 2.11 1.58
C PRO A 66 18.62 2.01 1.58
N ILE A 67 17.95 2.86 0.81
CA ILE A 67 16.49 2.86 0.64
C ILE A 67 15.98 1.86 -0.41
N LYS A 68 16.85 1.41 -1.33
CA LYS A 68 16.50 0.54 -2.47
C LYS A 68 15.77 -0.75 -2.06
N PRO A 69 16.19 -1.50 -1.02
CA PRO A 69 15.48 -2.72 -0.60
C PRO A 69 14.04 -2.45 -0.16
N TRP A 70 13.82 -1.33 0.54
CA TRP A 70 12.49 -0.96 1.02
C TRP A 70 11.56 -0.49 -0.10
N LEU A 71 12.10 0.18 -1.12
CA LEU A 71 11.35 0.52 -2.33
C LEU A 71 10.96 -0.71 -3.15
N ILE A 72 11.84 -1.70 -3.25
CA ILE A 72 11.52 -2.98 -3.89
C ILE A 72 10.40 -3.70 -3.13
N ALA A 73 10.47 -3.73 -1.79
CA ALA A 73 9.40 -4.29 -0.97
C ALA A 73 8.07 -3.54 -1.16
N ALA A 74 8.11 -2.21 -1.25
CA ALA A 74 6.95 -1.37 -1.54
C ALA A 74 6.33 -1.69 -2.91
N LEU A 75 7.16 -1.80 -3.95
CA LEU A 75 6.70 -2.15 -5.29
C LEU A 75 6.09 -3.56 -5.35
N LEU A 76 6.69 -4.53 -4.64
CA LEU A 76 6.15 -5.89 -4.52
C LEU A 76 4.78 -5.88 -3.81
N ALA A 77 4.64 -5.08 -2.76
CA ALA A 77 3.39 -4.90 -2.05
C ALA A 77 2.29 -4.32 -2.97
N ASP A 78 2.59 -3.24 -3.68
CA ASP A 78 1.62 -2.56 -4.55
C ASP A 78 1.20 -3.44 -5.75
N THR A 79 2.15 -4.18 -6.34
CA THR A 79 1.86 -5.14 -7.42
C THR A 79 1.04 -6.34 -6.95
N SER A 80 1.24 -6.79 -5.71
CA SER A 80 0.40 -7.83 -5.07
C SER A 80 -1.03 -7.33 -4.89
N ASP A 81 -1.23 -6.06 -4.55
CA ASP A 81 -2.57 -5.48 -4.39
C ASP A 81 -3.27 -5.34 -5.75
N ILE A 82 -2.54 -4.90 -6.79
CA ILE A 82 -3.04 -4.84 -8.18
C ILE A 82 -3.50 -6.23 -8.64
N THR A 83 -2.67 -7.26 -8.44
CA THR A 83 -3.00 -8.63 -8.84
C THR A 83 -4.19 -9.18 -8.06
N GLY A 84 -4.30 -8.89 -6.77
CA GLY A 84 -5.48 -9.24 -5.96
C GLY A 84 -6.77 -8.61 -6.49
N ILE A 85 -6.73 -7.31 -6.81
CA ILE A 85 -7.89 -6.57 -7.37
C ILE A 85 -8.27 -7.10 -8.75
N ALA A 86 -7.28 -7.36 -9.61
CA ALA A 86 -7.51 -7.93 -10.95
C ALA A 86 -8.13 -9.33 -10.87
N GLY A 87 -7.65 -10.18 -9.95
CA GLY A 87 -8.19 -11.52 -9.71
C GLY A 87 -9.64 -11.50 -9.20
N ALA A 88 -10.02 -10.50 -8.41
CA ALA A 88 -11.36 -10.32 -7.88
C ALA A 88 -12.26 -9.38 -8.72
N TRP A 89 -11.80 -8.98 -9.92
CA TRP A 89 -12.39 -7.85 -10.66
C TRP A 89 -13.90 -8.00 -10.89
N ARG A 90 -14.35 -9.20 -11.28
CA ARG A 90 -15.77 -9.45 -11.59
C ARG A 90 -16.65 -9.50 -10.33
N GLN A 91 -16.08 -9.87 -9.19
CA GLN A 91 -16.77 -9.99 -7.90
C GLN A 91 -16.84 -8.65 -7.15
N MET A 92 -15.96 -7.71 -7.47
CA MET A 92 -15.96 -6.37 -6.85
C MET A 92 -17.10 -5.49 -7.40
N PRO A 93 -17.69 -4.61 -6.55
CA PRO A 93 -18.64 -3.60 -7.00
C PRO A 93 -18.01 -2.69 -8.07
N PRO A 94 -18.70 -2.39 -9.20
CA PRO A 94 -18.14 -1.59 -10.29
C PRO A 94 -17.56 -0.24 -9.86
N SER A 95 -18.20 0.43 -8.90
CA SER A 95 -17.75 1.71 -8.33
C SER A 95 -16.45 1.62 -7.53
N LYS A 96 -16.05 0.42 -7.10
CA LYS A 96 -14.87 0.16 -6.27
C LYS A 96 -13.68 -0.37 -7.05
N ARG A 97 -13.91 -1.01 -8.20
CA ARG A 97 -12.87 -1.57 -9.07
C ARG A 97 -11.80 -0.55 -9.44
N LEU A 98 -12.23 0.58 -10.00
CA LEU A 98 -11.33 1.65 -10.43
C LEU A 98 -10.69 2.40 -9.26
N LEU A 99 -11.41 2.55 -8.14
CA LEU A 99 -10.86 3.20 -6.95
C LEU A 99 -9.71 2.38 -6.35
N GLY A 100 -9.93 1.09 -6.12
CA GLY A 100 -8.92 0.18 -5.60
C GLY A 100 -7.74 0.06 -6.55
N LEU A 101 -8.00 -0.23 -7.83
CA LEU A 101 -6.94 -0.38 -8.83
C LEU A 101 -6.16 0.91 -9.03
N GLY A 102 -6.84 2.05 -9.11
CA GLY A 102 -6.21 3.36 -9.27
C GLY A 102 -5.29 3.71 -8.11
N THR A 103 -5.71 3.39 -6.88
CA THR A 103 -4.89 3.63 -5.67
C THR A 103 -3.64 2.75 -5.68
N ALA A 104 -3.80 1.44 -5.92
CA ALA A 104 -2.68 0.50 -5.97
C ALA A 104 -1.71 0.80 -7.14
N ALA A 105 -2.24 1.11 -8.33
CA ALA A 105 -1.44 1.48 -9.49
C ALA A 105 -0.69 2.80 -9.31
N ALA A 106 -1.32 3.80 -8.68
CA ALA A 106 -0.65 5.06 -8.36
C ALA A 106 0.51 4.85 -7.37
N ALA A 107 0.30 4.04 -6.32
CA ALA A 107 1.35 3.72 -5.36
C ALA A 107 2.52 2.97 -6.02
N ALA A 108 2.22 1.96 -6.86
CA ALA A 108 3.22 1.22 -7.63
C ALA A 108 4.01 2.14 -8.57
N ALA A 109 3.32 3.03 -9.29
CA ALA A 109 3.95 3.97 -10.21
C ALA A 109 4.91 4.92 -9.48
N VAL A 110 4.49 5.48 -8.33
CA VAL A 110 5.36 6.33 -7.51
C VAL A 110 6.58 5.54 -7.02
N GLY A 111 6.38 4.31 -6.51
CA GLY A 111 7.48 3.46 -6.05
C GLY A 111 8.48 3.12 -7.16
N ALA A 112 7.98 2.77 -8.35
CA ALA A 112 8.79 2.45 -9.52
C ALA A 112 9.56 3.67 -10.05
N ILE A 113 8.91 4.84 -10.12
CA ILE A 113 9.57 6.11 -10.53
C ILE A 113 10.70 6.44 -9.56
N VAL A 114 10.43 6.40 -8.25
CA VAL A 114 11.47 6.69 -7.25
C VAL A 114 12.64 5.71 -7.42
N LEU A 115 12.35 4.41 -7.53
CA LEU A 115 13.36 3.37 -7.70
C LEU A 115 14.23 3.59 -8.95
N ALA A 116 13.60 3.95 -10.08
CA ALA A 116 14.29 4.21 -11.35
C ALA A 116 15.14 5.49 -11.35
N THR A 117 14.87 6.42 -10.44
CA THR A 117 15.63 7.68 -10.31
C THR A 117 16.75 7.61 -9.28
N LEU A 118 16.92 6.48 -8.58
CA LEU A 118 18.03 6.31 -7.66
C LEU A 118 19.34 6.12 -8.43
N PRO A 119 20.44 6.78 -8.02
CA PRO A 119 21.76 6.45 -8.51
C PRO A 119 22.11 5.01 -8.10
N ASP A 120 22.90 4.34 -8.95
CA ASP A 120 23.40 2.99 -8.71
C ASP A 120 24.38 2.92 -7.52
#